data_AF-A0A8T4ZLR2-F1
#
_entry.id   AF-A0A8T4ZLR2-F1
#
_cell.length_a   1.000
_cell.length_b   1.000
_cell.length_c   1.000
_cell.angle_alpha   90.00
_cell.angle_beta   90.00
_cell.angle_gamma   90.00
#
_symmetry.space_group_name_H-M   'P 1'
#
loop_
_entity.id
_entity.type
_entity.pdbx_description
1 polymer ?
#
loop_
_entity_poly.entity_id
_entity_poly.type
_entity_poly.pdbx_seq_one_letter_code
_entity_poly.pdbx_strand_id
1 'polypeptide(L)' 'MNQTNKKHKHTKQRRSTKFCPKCGSIDIFWASGLPQLWSIWECRRCGYRGALILEDGKLAKKLEEKFAEKDKSR' A
#
# COMPACT_ATOMS: atom_id res chain seq x y z
N MET A 1 20.34 17.59 -14.37
CA MET A 1 20.76 17.25 -12.99
C MET A 1 19.86 16.11 -12.53
N ASN A 2 20.40 14.89 -12.54
CA ASN A 2 19.65 13.65 -12.41
C ASN A 2 19.62 13.21 -10.95
N GLN A 3 18.42 13.06 -10.39
CA GLN A 3 18.23 12.24 -9.19
C GLN A 3 17.20 11.16 -9.51
N THR A 4 17.74 10.01 -9.92
CA THR A 4 17.04 8.73 -10.03
C THR A 4 16.65 8.26 -8.63
N ASN A 5 15.43 8.59 -8.21
CA ASN A 5 15.01 8.29 -6.85
C ASN A 5 14.75 6.80 -6.67
N LYS A 6 15.35 6.27 -5.61
CA LYS A 6 15.69 4.85 -5.43
C LYS A 6 14.42 4.02 -5.26
N LYS A 7 14.25 2.99 -6.09
CA LYS A 7 13.30 1.90 -5.86
C LYS A 7 13.74 1.16 -4.59
N HIS A 8 13.05 1.41 -3.47
CA HIS A 8 13.26 0.68 -2.22
C HIS A 8 12.80 -0.78 -2.41
N LYS A 9 13.75 -1.61 -2.86
CA LYS A 9 13.63 -3.04 -3.02
C LYS A 9 13.84 -3.68 -1.63
N HIS A 10 12.80 -3.70 -0.80
CA HIS A 10 12.84 -4.44 0.46
C HIS A 10 12.62 -5.93 0.18
N THR A 11 13.73 -6.64 0.05
CA THR A 11 13.82 -8.10 0.15
C THR A 11 13.50 -8.57 1.56
N LYS A 12 12.78 -9.71 1.63
CA LYS A 12 12.89 -10.79 2.63
C LYS A 12 11.97 -10.71 3.86
N GLN A 13 10.83 -11.44 3.79
CA GLN A 13 10.46 -12.57 4.66
C GLN A 13 9.08 -13.09 4.23
N ARG A 14 8.88 -14.42 4.25
CA ARG A 14 7.61 -15.10 3.91
C ARG A 14 6.54 -14.84 4.99
N ARG A 15 6.12 -13.59 5.14
CA ARG A 15 4.89 -13.17 5.80
C ARG A 15 3.90 -12.90 4.67
N SER A 16 2.64 -13.30 4.82
CA SER A 16 1.57 -12.96 3.88
C SER A 16 1.71 -11.51 3.45
N THR A 17 1.99 -11.27 2.16
CA THR A 17 2.22 -9.91 1.67
C THR A 17 0.92 -9.15 1.82
N LYS A 18 0.94 -8.10 2.65
CA LYS A 18 -0.21 -7.23 2.90
C LYS A 18 -0.22 -6.12 1.84
N PHE A 19 -1.37 -5.92 1.22
CA PHE A 19 -1.60 -4.96 0.15
C PHE A 19 -2.73 -4.00 0.52
N CYS A 20 -2.62 -2.76 0.07
CA CYS A 20 -3.63 -1.75 0.23
C CYS A 20 -4.89 -2.10 -0.60
N PRO A 21 -6.10 -2.13 -0.01
CA PRO A 21 -7.33 -2.43 -0.72
C PRO A 21 -7.82 -1.28 -1.62
N LYS A 22 -7.12 -0.14 -1.66
CA LYS A 22 -7.49 1.03 -2.48
C LYS A 22 -6.60 1.19 -3.71
N CYS A 23 -5.28 0.97 -3.56
CA CYS A 23 -4.30 1.20 -4.63
C CYS A 23 -3.41 -0.02 -4.94
N GLY A 24 -3.57 -1.14 -4.23
CA GLY A 24 -2.78 -2.35 -4.45
C GLY A 24 -1.33 -2.28 -3.94
N SER A 25 -0.89 -1.14 -3.38
CA SER A 25 0.48 -0.98 -2.90
C SER A 25 0.78 -1.78 -1.63
N ILE A 26 2.02 -2.23 -1.50
CA ILE A 26 2.56 -2.85 -0.29
C ILE A 26 2.98 -1.83 0.78
N ASP A 27 2.93 -0.51 0.47
CA ASP A 27 3.34 0.55 1.39
C ASP A 27 2.23 0.83 2.42
N ILE A 28 1.98 -0.17 3.27
CA ILE A 28 0.94 -0.19 4.31
C ILE A 28 1.54 -0.51 5.68
N PHE A 29 1.15 0.28 6.68
CA PHE A 29 1.72 0.29 8.03
C PHE A 29 0.61 0.31 9.07
N TRP A 30 0.92 -0.03 10.31
CA TRP A 30 -0.02 0.19 11.41
C TRP A 30 -0.21 1.69 11.62
N ALA A 31 -1.46 2.13 11.71
CA ALA A 31 -1.77 3.49 12.09
C ALA A 31 -1.23 3.73 13.51
N SER A 32 -0.41 4.76 13.67
CA SER A 32 0.20 5.14 14.94
C SER A 32 -0.38 6.45 15.45
N GLY A 33 -0.21 6.74 16.74
CA GLY A 33 -0.56 8.03 17.34
C GLY A 33 -1.70 8.03 18.35
N LEU A 34 -2.54 6.98 18.39
CA LEU A 34 -3.60 6.84 19.41
C LEU A 34 -3.71 5.39 19.91
N PRO A 35 -3.92 5.17 21.23
CA PRO A 35 -4.12 3.84 21.82
C PRO A 35 -5.28 3.02 21.22
N GLN A 36 -6.27 3.69 20.63
CA GLN A 36 -7.44 3.06 20.01
C GLN A 36 -7.22 2.62 18.55
N LEU A 37 -6.06 2.88 17.92
CA LEU A 37 -5.82 2.61 16.49
C LEU A 37 -5.10 1.28 16.21
N TRP A 38 -4.99 0.40 17.20
CA TRP A 38 -4.12 -0.78 17.16
C TRP A 38 -4.61 -1.89 16.19
N SER A 39 -5.74 -1.65 15.52
CA SER A 39 -6.32 -2.54 14.50
C SER A 39 -6.50 -1.84 13.14
N ILE A 40 -5.91 -0.66 12.96
CA ILE A 40 -6.05 0.14 11.74
C ILE A 40 -4.75 0.13 10.96
N TRP A 41 -4.87 -0.12 9.66
CA TRP A 41 -3.80 0.01 8.68
C TRP A 41 -3.86 1.37 8.01
N GLU A 42 -2.70 1.91 7.67
CA GLU A 42 -2.53 3.16 6.93
C GLU A 42 -1.61 2.94 5.72
N CYS A 43 -2.06 3.35 4.54
CA CYS A 43 -1.29 3.31 3.31
C CYS A 43 -0.73 4.70 2.97
N ARG A 44 0.59 4.81 2.88
CA ARG A 44 1.26 6.09 2.58
C ARG A 44 1.20 6.49 1.10
N ARG A 45 0.85 5.57 0.20
CA ARG A 45 0.73 5.86 -1.24
C ARG A 45 -0.57 6.58 -1.59
N CYS A 46 -1.69 6.19 -0.99
CA CYS A 46 -3.02 6.70 -1.38
C CYS A 46 -3.84 7.27 -0.20
N GLY A 47 -3.25 7.32 1.00
CA GLY A 47 -3.89 7.80 2.22
C GLY A 47 -5.01 6.89 2.75
N TYR A 48 -5.09 5.64 2.30
CA TYR A 48 -6.07 4.70 2.84
C TYR A 48 -5.81 4.47 4.33
N ARG A 49 -6.86 4.54 5.17
CA ARG A 49 -6.77 4.23 6.59
C ARG A 49 -7.98 3.41 7.02
N GLY A 50 -7.78 2.19 7.50
CA GLY A 50 -8.88 1.30 7.89
C GLY A 50 -8.41 -0.11 8.30
N ALA A 51 -9.34 -0.93 8.78
CA ALA A 51 -9.04 -2.29 9.25
C ALA A 51 -8.86 -3.32 8.11
N LEU A 52 -9.30 -2.99 6.89
CA LEU A 52 -9.27 -3.92 5.76
C LEU A 52 -7.88 -3.95 5.13
N ILE A 53 -7.37 -5.17 4.93
CA ILE A 53 -6.11 -5.42 4.24
C ILE A 53 -6.32 -6.54 3.22
N LEU A 54 -5.63 -6.43 2.08
CA LEU A 54 -5.66 -7.45 1.04
C LEU A 54 -4.41 -8.33 1.16
N GLU A 55 -4.56 -9.65 1.12
CA GLU A 55 -3.43 -10.60 1.12
C GLU A 55 -3.22 -11.27 -0.25
N ASP A 56 -4.18 -11.09 -1.16
CA ASP A 56 -4.11 -11.64 -2.51
C ASP A 56 -3.34 -10.72 -3.46
N GLY A 57 -2.17 -11.19 -3.90
CA GLY A 57 -1.30 -10.42 -4.80
C GLY A 57 -1.84 -10.25 -6.22
N LYS A 58 -2.73 -11.14 -6.70
CA LYS A 58 -3.32 -11.02 -8.04
C LYS A 58 -4.34 -9.89 -8.08
N LEU A 59 -5.18 -9.80 -7.04
CA LEU A 59 -6.12 -8.70 -6.84
C LEU A 59 -5.38 -7.39 -6.60
N ALA A 60 -4.30 -7.40 -5.82
CA ALA A 60 -3.50 -6.22 -5.57
C ALA A 60 -2.94 -5.62 -6.86
N LYS A 61 -2.40 -6.46 -7.76
CA LYS A 61 -1.89 -6.02 -9.06
C LYS A 61 -2.96 -5.35 -9.91
N LYS A 62 -4.15 -5.95 -10.01
CA LYS A 62 -5.29 -5.36 -10.75
C LYS A 62 -5.73 -4.01 -10.16
N LEU A 63 -5.68 -3.87 -8.84
CA LEU A 63 -5.98 -2.61 -8.16
C LEU A 63 -4.93 -1.54 -8.48
N GLU A 64 -3.65 -1.91 -8.50
CA GLU A 64 -2.57 -0.99 -8.83
C GLU A 64 -2.69 -0.46 -10.26
N GLU A 65 -3.01 -1.34 -11.22
CA GLU A 65 -3.25 -0.96 -12.62
C GLU A 65 -4.43 0.05 -12.72
N LYS A 66 -5.58 -0.29 -12.13
CA LYS A 66 -6.76 0.59 -12.11
C LYS A 66 -6.52 1.91 -11.41
N PHE A 67 -5.72 1.91 -10.34
CA PHE A 67 -5.39 3.13 -9.61
C PHE A 67 -4.50 4.03 -10.46
N ALA A 68 -3.49 3.48 -11.14
CA ALA A 68 -2.63 4.23 -12.05
C ALA A 68 -3.38 4.80 -13.27
N GLU A 69 -4.38 4.08 -13.80
CA GLU A 69 -5.24 4.58 -14.87
C GLU A 69 -6.09 5.77 -14.40
N LYS A 70 -6.68 5.68 -13.20
CA LYS A 70 -7.47 6.78 -12.61
C LYS A 70 -6.63 8.01 -12.29
N ASP A 71 -5.42 7.81 -11.79
CA ASP A 71 -4.50 8.90 -11.43
C ASP A 71 -4.10 9.73 -12.66
N LYS A 72 -3.92 9.10 -13.83
CA LYS A 72 -3.64 9.78 -15.10
C LYS A 72 -4.81 10.60 -15.67
N SER A 73 -6.03 10.34 -15.20
CA SER A 73 -7.25 11.02 -15.66
C SER A 73 -7.57 12.27 -14.82
N ARG A 74 -6.79 12.53 -13.77
CA ARG A 74 -7.01 13.60 -12.79
C ARG A 74 -6.03 14.74 -12.99
#